data_AF-D0LFI0-F1
#
_entry.id   AF-D0LFI0-F1
#
_cell.length_a   1.000
_cell.length_b   1.000
_cell.length_c   1.000
_cell.angle_alpha   90.00
_cell.angle_beta   90.00
_cell.angle_gamma   90.00
#
_symmetry.space_group_name_H-M   'P 1'
#
loop_
_entity.id
_entity.type
_entity.pdbx_description
1 polymer ?
#
loop_
_entity_poly.entity_id
_entity_poly.type
_entity_poly.pdbx_seq_one_letter_code
_entity_poly.pdbx_strand_id
1 'polypeptide(L)'
;MSTAGHPRPRLSTSTQAVAASPIDVAASQPDFATSNLDDHTLYGSLPLDDPGLEVDATERLEVRFLASLIWAPTPLAAQVIAALIGTPQQRDQDGTHAEPPVAHLPATAPLLWQPVCQLLFDTIVELVDEGSPLCPELVDARLASRGQRRRALNVLLDTVSPREHSALPGSRDLPYLAAALVDGWYRRGFRTLAVRAAQIADTAEVDTLAGHLADLTSHQQRAERRRLSIRDALARL
;
A
#
# COMPACT_ATOMS: atom_id res chain seq x y z
N MET A 1 -68.73 -48.42 -15.24
CA MET A 1 -67.43 -48.20 -14.58
C MET A 1 -66.78 -46.99 -15.26
N SER A 2 -67.25 -45.76 -15.03
CA SER A 2 -66.84 -44.80 -13.97
C SER A 2 -65.34 -44.68 -13.71
N THR A 3 -64.79 -43.51 -14.11
CA THR A 3 -63.84 -42.61 -13.40
C THR A 3 -62.50 -43.19 -12.93
N ALA A 4 -61.35 -42.52 -12.91
CA ALA A 4 -60.83 -41.20 -13.22
C ALA A 4 -59.33 -41.29 -12.84
N GLY A 5 -58.42 -40.45 -13.34
CA GLY A 5 -57.07 -40.45 -12.76
C GLY A 5 -55.95 -39.76 -13.52
N HIS A 6 -56.05 -38.43 -13.58
CA HIS A 6 -54.95 -37.45 -13.55
C HIS A 6 -53.75 -37.52 -14.53
N PRO A 7 -53.46 -36.40 -15.23
CA PRO A 7 -52.30 -36.25 -16.09
C PRO A 7 -51.02 -35.98 -15.28
N ARG A 8 -49.93 -36.69 -15.61
CA ARG A 8 -48.58 -36.39 -15.10
C ARG A 8 -47.95 -35.21 -15.85
N PRO A 9 -47.19 -34.35 -15.16
CA PRO A 9 -46.74 -33.05 -15.66
C PRO A 9 -45.71 -33.16 -16.78
N ARG A 10 -45.87 -32.30 -17.80
CA ARG A 10 -44.87 -32.05 -18.85
C ARG A 10 -43.58 -31.56 -18.21
N LEU A 11 -42.49 -32.29 -18.39
CA LEU A 11 -41.13 -31.78 -18.21
C LEU A 11 -40.87 -30.78 -19.35
N SER A 12 -41.09 -29.50 -19.06
CA SER A 12 -40.56 -28.42 -19.89
C SER A 12 -39.04 -28.39 -19.70
N THR A 13 -38.30 -29.00 -20.63
CA THR A 13 -36.88 -28.69 -20.82
C THR A 13 -36.78 -27.25 -21.34
N SER A 14 -36.78 -26.29 -20.43
CA SER A 14 -36.29 -24.94 -20.72
C SER A 14 -34.78 -25.04 -20.90
N THR A 15 -34.35 -25.25 -22.14
CA THR A 15 -33.00 -24.92 -22.58
C THR A 15 -32.89 -23.39 -22.55
N GLN A 16 -32.62 -22.83 -21.38
CA GLN A 16 -32.24 -21.43 -21.27
C GLN A 16 -30.78 -21.34 -21.69
N ALA A 17 -30.58 -21.08 -22.99
CA ALA A 17 -29.30 -20.60 -23.49
C ALA A 17 -28.99 -19.29 -22.77
N VAL A 18 -28.08 -19.35 -21.79
CA VAL A 18 -27.48 -18.17 -21.17
C VAL A 18 -26.58 -17.58 -22.24
N ALA A 19 -27.12 -16.62 -23.00
CA ALA A 19 -26.35 -15.76 -23.86
C ALA A 19 -25.27 -15.11 -23.00
N ALA A 20 -24.01 -15.45 -23.29
CA ALA A 20 -22.85 -14.76 -22.76
C ALA A 20 -22.99 -13.28 -23.09
N SER A 21 -23.37 -12.48 -22.09
CA SER A 21 -23.27 -11.03 -22.20
C SER A 21 -21.79 -10.71 -22.35
N PRO A 22 -21.38 -9.89 -23.33
CA PRO A 22 -20.01 -9.46 -23.42
C PRO A 22 -19.69 -8.74 -22.11
N ILE A 23 -18.66 -9.22 -21.41
CA ILE A 23 -18.02 -8.46 -20.34
C ILE A 23 -17.51 -7.21 -21.04
N ASP A 24 -18.23 -6.11 -20.84
CA ASP A 24 -17.79 -4.79 -21.23
C ASP A 24 -16.58 -4.48 -20.35
N VAL A 25 -15.40 -4.91 -20.80
CA VAL A 25 -14.11 -4.44 -20.30
C VAL A 25 -13.93 -3.04 -20.85
N ALA A 26 -14.81 -2.14 -20.44
CA ALA A 26 -14.45 -0.73 -20.35
C ALA A 26 -13.35 -0.71 -19.29
N ALA A 27 -12.10 -0.76 -19.76
CA ALA A 27 -10.97 -0.37 -18.96
C ALA A 27 -11.29 1.03 -18.44
N SER A 28 -11.73 1.13 -17.19
CA SER A 28 -11.84 2.39 -16.46
C SER A 28 -10.42 2.92 -16.39
N GLN A 29 -10.03 3.68 -17.41
CA GLN A 29 -8.87 4.56 -17.33
C GLN A 29 -9.13 5.45 -16.11
N PRO A 30 -8.20 5.54 -15.16
CA PRO A 30 -8.38 6.46 -14.05
C PRO A 30 -8.56 7.85 -14.63
N ASP A 31 -9.63 8.53 -14.24
CA ASP A 31 -9.90 9.91 -14.63
C ASP A 31 -8.88 10.81 -13.90
N PHE A 32 -7.66 10.91 -14.45
CA PHE A 32 -6.54 11.61 -13.83
C PHE A 32 -6.71 13.15 -13.84
N ALA A 33 -7.73 13.65 -14.54
CA ALA A 33 -8.00 15.08 -14.69
C ALA A 33 -8.47 15.76 -13.38
N THR A 34 -8.94 15.00 -12.38
CA THR A 34 -9.49 15.55 -11.13
C THR A 34 -8.77 15.11 -9.87
N SER A 35 -7.72 14.28 -9.96
CA SER A 35 -6.96 13.87 -8.76
C SER A 35 -6.18 15.06 -8.20
N ASN A 36 -6.53 15.49 -6.98
CA ASN A 36 -5.88 16.58 -6.27
C ASN A 36 -4.36 16.36 -6.24
N LEU A 37 -3.56 17.41 -6.46
CA LEU A 37 -2.09 17.28 -6.42
C LEU A 37 -1.59 16.84 -5.03
N ASP A 38 -2.41 17.03 -4.00
CA ASP A 38 -2.19 16.57 -2.64
C ASP A 38 -2.77 15.17 -2.36
N ASP A 39 -3.25 14.44 -3.36
CA ASP A 39 -3.72 13.06 -3.16
C ASP A 39 -2.51 12.14 -2.91
N HIS A 40 -2.24 11.88 -1.63
CA HIS A 40 -1.12 11.08 -1.15
C HIS A 40 -1.18 9.62 -1.60
N THR A 41 -2.28 9.18 -2.20
CA THR A 41 -2.43 7.86 -2.80
C THR A 41 -1.74 7.75 -4.17
N LEU A 42 -1.39 8.87 -4.83
CA LEU A 42 -0.68 8.90 -6.13
C LEU A 42 0.72 8.25 -6.09
N TYR A 43 1.36 8.21 -4.92
CA TYR A 43 2.68 7.59 -4.76
C TYR A 43 2.62 6.05 -4.68
N GLY A 44 1.42 5.47 -4.56
CA GLY A 44 1.18 4.03 -4.50
C GLY A 44 0.57 3.42 -5.78
N SER A 45 0.07 4.25 -6.69
CA SER A 45 -0.57 3.81 -7.93
C SER A 45 0.36 4.05 -9.13
N LEU A 46 0.80 2.97 -9.76
CA LEU A 46 1.52 3.01 -11.05
C LEU A 46 0.68 2.34 -12.14
N PRO A 47 0.94 2.64 -13.42
CA PRO A 47 0.52 1.81 -14.53
C PRO A 47 1.16 0.43 -14.39
N LEU A 48 0.39 -0.65 -14.60
CA LEU A 48 0.84 -2.04 -14.41
C LEU A 48 2.01 -2.47 -15.31
N ASP A 49 2.43 -1.65 -16.27
CA ASP A 49 3.33 -2.02 -17.37
C ASP A 49 4.67 -1.26 -17.36
N ASP A 50 5.35 -1.17 -16.20
CA ASP A 50 6.69 -0.54 -16.10
C ASP A 50 7.82 -1.61 -16.18
N PRO A 51 8.61 -1.65 -17.28
CA PRO A 51 9.72 -2.60 -17.43
C PRO A 51 10.90 -2.34 -16.47
N GLY A 52 10.91 -1.22 -15.74
CA GLY A 52 11.91 -0.88 -14.73
C GLY A 52 11.44 -1.12 -13.29
N LEU A 53 10.31 -1.79 -13.07
CA LEU A 53 9.86 -2.25 -11.76
C LEU A 53 10.19 -3.74 -11.62
N GLU A 54 11.26 -4.06 -10.88
CA GLU A 54 11.50 -5.45 -10.45
C GLU A 54 10.47 -5.80 -9.38
N VAL A 55 9.28 -6.24 -9.81
CA VAL A 55 8.16 -6.65 -8.95
C VAL A 55 8.68 -7.62 -7.88
N ASP A 56 9.38 -8.67 -8.32
CA ASP A 56 9.93 -9.69 -7.41
C ASP A 56 10.91 -9.10 -6.38
N ALA A 57 11.72 -8.10 -6.76
CA ALA A 57 12.66 -7.47 -5.84
C ALA A 57 11.93 -6.59 -4.81
N THR A 58 10.87 -5.92 -5.22
CA THR A 58 10.00 -5.13 -4.35
C THR A 58 9.29 -6.04 -3.35
N GLU A 59 8.65 -7.11 -3.83
CA GLU A 59 7.96 -8.07 -2.96
C GLU A 59 8.91 -8.73 -1.95
N ARG A 60 10.11 -9.14 -2.39
CA ARG A 60 11.14 -9.66 -1.48
C ARG A 60 11.55 -8.64 -0.43
N LEU A 61 11.67 -7.37 -0.79
CA LEU A 61 12.02 -6.29 0.15
C LEU A 61 10.92 -6.10 1.21
N GLU A 62 9.64 -6.11 0.80
CA GLU A 62 8.50 -5.96 1.71
C GLU A 62 8.41 -7.08 2.72
N VAL A 63 8.51 -8.33 2.25
CA VAL A 63 8.49 -9.51 3.14
C VAL A 63 9.68 -9.49 4.09
N ARG A 64 10.89 -9.15 3.60
CA ARG A 64 12.09 -9.05 4.45
C ARG A 64 11.97 -7.94 5.50
N PHE A 65 11.39 -6.80 5.14
CA PHE A 65 11.12 -5.71 6.07
C PHE A 65 10.14 -6.16 7.16
N LEU A 66 9.00 -6.75 6.78
CA LEU A 66 7.99 -7.22 7.73
C LEU A 66 8.54 -8.32 8.66
N ALA A 67 9.30 -9.27 8.12
CA ALA A 67 10.00 -10.27 8.91
C ALA A 67 10.95 -9.61 9.92
N SER A 68 11.81 -8.70 9.46
CA SER A 68 12.74 -7.98 10.35
C SER A 68 12.02 -7.14 11.40
N LEU A 69 10.84 -6.60 11.09
CA LEU A 69 10.05 -5.75 11.98
C LEU A 69 9.38 -6.58 13.09
N ILE A 70 8.77 -7.72 12.74
CA ILE A 70 8.11 -8.61 13.71
C ILE A 70 9.10 -9.17 14.73
N TRP A 71 10.34 -9.45 14.33
CA TRP A 71 11.38 -9.99 15.20
C TRP A 71 12.25 -8.91 15.87
N ALA A 72 11.96 -7.63 15.67
CA ALA A 72 12.71 -6.54 16.28
C ALA A 72 12.33 -6.32 17.76
N PRO A 73 13.27 -5.85 18.60
CA PRO A 73 12.93 -5.30 19.89
C PRO A 73 11.87 -4.19 19.72
N THR A 74 10.80 -4.25 20.51
CA THR A 74 9.69 -3.28 20.45
C THR A 74 10.17 -1.81 20.43
N PRO A 75 11.19 -1.39 21.22
CA PRO A 75 11.69 -0.02 21.15
C PRO A 75 12.26 0.37 19.77
N LEU A 76 12.98 -0.54 19.10
CA LEU A 76 13.53 -0.29 17.77
C LEU A 76 12.42 -0.27 16.71
N ALA A 77 11.47 -1.20 16.79
CA ALA A 77 10.30 -1.22 15.90
C ALA A 77 9.50 0.08 16.02
N ALA A 78 9.25 0.56 17.23
CA ALA A 78 8.58 1.82 17.49
C ALA A 78 9.33 3.03 16.92
N GLN A 79 10.66 3.07 17.07
CA GLN A 79 11.49 4.14 16.51
C GLN A 79 11.46 4.15 14.98
N VAL A 80 11.53 2.98 14.34
CA VAL A 80 11.45 2.86 12.88
C VAL A 80 10.06 3.25 12.36
N ILE A 81 8.99 2.77 12.99
CA ILE A 81 7.61 3.16 12.64
C ILE A 81 7.42 4.66 12.81
N ALA A 82 7.90 5.24 13.91
CA ALA A 82 7.84 6.68 14.14
C ALA A 82 8.62 7.48 13.11
N ALA A 83 9.77 6.99 12.64
CA ALA A 83 10.53 7.63 11.57
C ALA A 83 9.78 7.56 10.22
N LEU A 84 9.07 6.46 9.95
CA LEU A 84 8.34 6.27 8.69
C LEU A 84 7.06 7.08 8.62
N ILE A 85 6.21 6.99 9.65
CA ILE A 85 4.83 7.51 9.63
C ILE A 85 4.50 8.41 10.82
N GLY A 86 5.50 8.85 11.59
CA GLY A 86 5.30 9.69 12.77
C GLY A 86 4.90 8.87 14.00
N THR A 87 4.97 9.48 15.18
CA THR A 87 4.45 8.91 16.44
C THR A 87 2.91 8.93 16.47
N PRO A 88 2.25 8.15 17.36
CA PRO A 88 0.78 8.17 17.48
C PRO A 88 0.20 9.59 17.59
N GLN A 89 0.81 10.41 18.45
CA GLN A 89 0.40 11.80 18.67
C GLN A 89 0.56 12.67 17.41
N GLN A 90 1.62 12.46 16.63
CA GLN A 90 1.83 13.20 15.38
C GLN A 90 0.81 12.79 14.31
N ARG A 91 0.50 11.49 14.20
CA ARG A 91 -0.50 11.00 13.24
C ARG A 91 -1.90 11.55 13.54
N ASP A 92 -2.27 11.65 14.81
CA ASP A 92 -3.54 12.26 15.24
C ASP A 92 -3.61 13.75 14.87
N GLN A 93 -2.49 14.47 15.02
CA GLN A 93 -2.37 15.89 14.67
C GLN A 93 -2.44 16.09 13.15
N ASP A 94 -1.74 15.27 12.38
CA ASP A 94 -1.72 15.36 10.91
C ASP A 94 -3.10 15.16 10.30
N GLY A 95 -3.94 14.28 10.87
CA GLY A 95 -5.33 14.10 10.44
C GLY A 95 -6.21 15.35 10.60
N THR A 96 -5.75 16.34 11.37
CA THR A 96 -6.45 17.61 11.60
C THR A 96 -5.94 18.73 10.70
N HIS A 97 -4.75 18.58 10.10
CA HIS A 97 -4.12 19.61 9.27
C HIS A 97 -4.42 19.41 7.78
N ALA A 98 -4.57 20.53 7.05
CA ALA A 98 -4.81 20.50 5.60
C ALA A 98 -3.54 20.23 4.78
N GLU A 99 -2.37 20.49 5.34
CA GLU A 99 -1.10 20.25 4.68
C GLU A 99 -0.44 18.95 5.19
N PRO A 100 0.19 18.17 4.29
CA PRO A 100 0.79 16.92 4.69
C PRO A 100 2.10 17.12 5.46
N PRO A 101 2.43 16.20 6.39
CA PRO A 101 3.60 16.31 7.25
C PRO A 101 4.89 16.44 6.43
N VAL A 102 5.86 17.22 6.91
CA VAL A 102 7.17 17.37 6.24
C VAL A 102 8.19 16.37 6.77
N ALA A 103 7.99 15.81 7.96
CA ALA A 103 9.01 14.99 8.63
C ALA A 103 8.89 13.48 8.37
N HIS A 104 7.69 13.00 8.05
CA HIS A 104 7.32 11.59 7.91
C HIS A 104 6.21 11.42 6.87
N LEU A 105 5.92 10.20 6.46
CA LEU A 105 4.84 9.89 5.51
C LEU A 105 3.47 10.06 6.19
N PRO A 106 2.45 10.54 5.46
CA PRO A 106 1.07 10.50 5.95
C PRO A 106 0.69 9.06 6.32
N ALA A 107 0.05 8.85 7.47
CA ALA A 107 -0.36 7.52 7.94
C ALA A 107 -1.31 6.80 6.96
N THR A 108 -2.03 7.55 6.13
CA THR A 108 -2.96 7.04 5.11
C THR A 108 -2.26 6.62 3.81
N ALA A 109 -0.97 6.95 3.64
CA ALA A 109 -0.24 6.61 2.43
C ALA A 109 0.21 5.14 2.47
N PRO A 110 -0.13 4.31 1.45
CA PRO A 110 0.33 2.93 1.38
C PRO A 110 1.84 2.92 1.12
N LEU A 111 2.63 2.55 2.13
CA LEU A 111 4.09 2.40 2.03
C LEU A 111 4.43 1.17 1.19
N LEU A 112 3.71 0.07 1.47
CA LEU A 112 3.91 -1.23 0.85
C LEU A 112 3.02 -1.34 -0.39
N TRP A 113 3.63 -1.81 -1.46
CA TRP A 113 3.03 -2.09 -2.74
C TRP A 113 1.97 -3.19 -2.63
N GLN A 114 2.29 -4.31 -1.98
CA GLN A 114 1.32 -5.38 -1.82
C GLN A 114 0.29 -5.02 -0.75
N PRO A 115 -1.03 -5.02 -1.06
CA PRO A 115 -2.07 -4.68 -0.08
C PRO A 115 -2.09 -5.62 1.13
N VAL A 116 -1.62 -6.86 0.97
CA VAL A 116 -1.52 -7.83 2.07
C VAL A 116 -0.35 -7.50 2.99
N CYS A 117 0.78 -7.04 2.43
CA CYS A 117 1.92 -6.55 3.21
C CYS A 117 1.54 -5.26 3.96
N GLN A 118 0.84 -4.33 3.30
CA GLN A 118 0.31 -3.12 3.95
C GLN A 118 -0.60 -3.47 5.14
N LEU A 119 -1.53 -4.40 4.96
CA LEU A 119 -2.40 -4.87 6.04
C LEU A 119 -1.62 -5.42 7.25
N LEU A 120 -0.55 -6.19 7.00
CA LEU A 120 0.32 -6.69 8.07
C LEU A 120 1.04 -5.53 8.77
N PHE A 121 1.57 -4.58 8.01
CA PHE A 121 2.21 -3.40 8.57
C PHE A 121 1.25 -2.59 9.45
N ASP A 122 0.03 -2.31 8.98
CA ASP A 122 -0.98 -1.58 9.75
C ASP A 122 -1.31 -2.31 11.06
N THR A 123 -1.41 -3.64 11.00
CA THR A 123 -1.64 -4.48 12.19
C THR A 123 -0.47 -4.39 13.19
N ILE A 124 0.77 -4.37 12.69
CA ILE A 124 1.98 -4.23 13.51
C ILE A 124 2.03 -2.83 14.15
N VAL A 125 1.74 -1.78 13.38
CA VAL A 125 1.71 -0.38 13.86
C VAL A 125 0.75 -0.27 15.05
N GLU A 126 -0.46 -0.80 14.95
CA GLU A 126 -1.41 -0.78 16.05
C GLU A 126 -0.90 -1.50 17.31
N LEU A 127 -0.30 -2.69 17.13
CA LEU A 127 0.25 -3.44 18.28
C LEU A 127 1.37 -2.65 18.95
N VAL A 128 2.22 -1.99 18.18
CA VAL A 128 3.28 -1.11 18.71
C VAL A 128 2.69 0.10 19.43
N ASP A 129 1.66 0.74 18.88
CA ASP A 129 1.02 1.90 19.46
C ASP A 129 0.35 1.58 20.80
N GLU A 130 -0.20 0.37 20.92
CA GLU A 130 -0.76 -0.17 22.17
C GLU A 130 0.32 -0.59 23.19
N GLY A 131 1.59 -0.58 22.80
CA GLY A 131 2.70 -1.08 23.62
C GLY A 131 2.73 -2.61 23.75
N SER A 132 2.03 -3.33 22.88
CA SER A 132 2.03 -4.80 22.85
C SER A 132 3.38 -5.32 22.35
N PRO A 133 3.84 -6.49 22.85
CA PRO A 133 5.03 -7.13 22.28
C PRO A 133 4.76 -7.54 20.83
N LEU A 134 5.78 -7.42 19.99
CA LEU A 134 5.69 -7.90 18.61
C LEU A 134 6.05 -9.38 18.58
N CYS A 135 5.07 -10.20 18.20
CA CYS A 135 5.29 -11.59 17.85
C CYS A 135 4.26 -12.04 16.81
N PRO A 136 4.58 -13.05 15.99
CA PRO A 136 3.68 -13.55 14.95
C PRO A 136 2.31 -13.99 15.48
N GLU A 137 2.26 -14.54 16.69
CA GLU A 137 1.03 -15.04 17.31
C GLU A 137 0.04 -13.91 17.64
N LEU A 138 0.54 -12.76 18.11
CA LEU A 138 -0.31 -11.60 18.39
C LEU A 138 -0.79 -10.92 17.11
N VAL A 139 0.06 -10.89 16.09
CA VAL A 139 -0.33 -10.44 14.74
C VAL A 139 -1.43 -11.35 14.18
N ASP A 140 -1.26 -12.68 14.25
CA ASP A 140 -2.28 -13.65 13.81
C ASP A 140 -3.60 -13.47 14.59
N ALA A 141 -3.53 -13.32 15.92
CA ALA A 141 -4.69 -13.10 16.76
C ALA A 141 -5.45 -11.81 16.40
N ARG A 142 -4.73 -10.72 16.10
CA ARG A 142 -5.31 -9.44 15.68
C ARG A 142 -5.95 -9.54 14.29
N LEU A 143 -5.31 -10.25 13.36
CA LEU A 143 -5.89 -10.51 12.04
C LEU A 143 -7.13 -11.41 12.13
N ALA A 144 -7.13 -12.37 13.06
CA ALA A 144 -8.26 -13.27 13.30
C ALA A 144 -9.47 -12.52 13.86
N SER A 145 -9.28 -11.63 14.83
CA SER A 145 -10.37 -10.85 15.43
C SER A 145 -11.06 -9.93 14.41
N ARG A 146 -10.36 -9.56 13.34
CA ARG A 146 -10.85 -8.72 12.23
C ARG A 146 -11.38 -9.49 11.03
N GLY A 147 -11.36 -10.82 11.07
CA GLY A 147 -11.75 -11.67 9.93
C GLY A 147 -10.80 -11.57 8.73
N GLN A 148 -9.59 -11.01 8.90
CA GLN A 148 -8.62 -10.78 7.84
C GLN A 148 -7.53 -11.86 7.76
N ARG A 149 -7.47 -12.76 8.75
CA ARG A 149 -6.49 -13.85 8.85
C ARG A 149 -6.27 -14.62 7.55
N ARG A 150 -7.34 -15.09 6.91
CA ARG A 150 -7.25 -15.93 5.70
C ARG A 150 -6.53 -15.22 4.55
N ARG A 151 -6.65 -13.89 4.47
CA ARG A 151 -6.03 -13.07 3.42
C ARG A 151 -4.52 -12.89 3.66
N ALA A 152 -4.10 -12.78 4.91
CA ALA A 152 -2.73 -12.44 5.29
C ALA A 152 -1.86 -13.65 5.69
N LEU A 153 -2.47 -14.83 5.91
CA LEU A 153 -1.79 -15.99 6.47
C LEU A 153 -0.54 -16.43 5.69
N ASN A 154 -0.61 -16.47 4.36
CA ASN A 154 0.53 -16.90 3.54
C ASN A 154 1.73 -15.98 3.73
N VAL A 155 1.51 -14.66 3.67
CA VAL A 155 2.57 -13.66 3.87
C VAL A 155 3.08 -13.71 5.31
N LEU A 156 2.19 -13.85 6.30
CA LEU A 156 2.60 -14.00 7.70
C LEU A 156 3.51 -15.23 7.87
N LEU A 157 3.17 -16.37 7.27
CA LEU A 157 4.02 -17.56 7.32
C LEU A 157 5.38 -17.34 6.64
N ASP A 158 5.41 -16.63 5.52
CA ASP A 158 6.66 -16.27 4.83
C ASP A 158 7.52 -15.30 5.68
N THR A 159 6.92 -14.46 6.53
CA THR A 159 7.67 -13.60 7.48
C THR A 159 8.24 -14.38 8.67
N VAL A 160 7.57 -15.46 9.11
CA VAL A 160 8.01 -16.30 10.23
C VAL A 160 9.09 -17.28 9.80
N SER A 161 9.03 -17.76 8.54
CA SER A 161 9.98 -18.70 7.97
C SER A 161 10.49 -18.21 6.62
N PRO A 162 11.40 -17.23 6.60
CA PRO A 162 11.91 -16.68 5.36
C PRO A 162 12.68 -17.73 4.57
N ARG A 163 12.29 -17.95 3.31
CA ARG A 163 12.82 -19.04 2.45
C ARG A 163 14.19 -18.76 1.84
N GLU A 164 14.62 -17.51 1.85
CA GLU A 164 15.92 -17.08 1.36
C GLU A 164 16.75 -16.54 2.53
N HIS A 165 18.03 -16.20 2.33
CA HIS A 165 18.98 -15.63 3.31
C HIS A 165 18.55 -14.24 3.84
N SER A 166 17.28 -14.08 4.19
CA SER A 166 16.64 -12.90 4.71
C SER A 166 17.15 -12.64 6.12
N ALA A 167 17.27 -11.36 6.47
CA ALA A 167 17.91 -10.85 7.68
C ALA A 167 17.75 -11.77 8.89
N LEU A 168 18.91 -12.18 9.45
CA LEU A 168 19.01 -13.00 10.64
C LEU A 168 18.19 -12.40 11.80
N PRO A 169 17.66 -13.23 12.71
CA PRO A 169 17.03 -12.76 13.94
C PRO A 169 17.98 -11.81 14.67
N GLY A 170 17.54 -10.57 14.89
CA GLY A 170 18.39 -9.52 15.47
C GLY A 170 18.12 -8.10 14.99
N SER A 171 17.24 -7.87 13.99
CA SER A 171 16.67 -6.55 13.64
C SER A 171 17.63 -5.43 13.23
N ARG A 172 18.94 -5.72 13.12
CA ARG A 172 19.98 -4.72 12.85
C ARG A 172 19.83 -4.05 11.47
N ASP A 173 19.28 -4.77 10.50
CA ASP A 173 19.05 -4.26 9.15
C ASP A 173 17.75 -3.45 9.03
N LEU A 174 16.92 -3.39 10.08
CA LEU A 174 15.57 -2.82 10.00
C LEU A 174 15.56 -1.36 9.50
N PRO A 175 16.42 -0.45 10.01
CA PRO A 175 16.46 0.93 9.49
C PRO A 175 16.89 1.00 8.01
N TYR A 176 17.79 0.11 7.59
CA TYR A 176 18.24 0.03 6.19
C TYR A 176 17.12 -0.47 5.26
N LEU A 177 16.40 -1.50 5.67
CA LEU A 177 15.25 -2.03 4.93
C LEU A 177 14.12 -0.99 4.83
N ALA A 178 13.85 -0.27 5.92
CA ALA A 178 12.90 0.83 5.95
C ALA A 178 13.30 1.96 4.97
N ALA A 179 14.58 2.34 4.94
CA ALA A 179 15.07 3.36 4.02
C ALA A 179 14.93 2.94 2.54
N ALA A 180 15.21 1.66 2.25
CA ALA A 180 15.03 1.11 0.91
C ALA A 180 13.56 1.11 0.45
N LEU A 181 12.61 0.78 1.36
CA LEU A 181 11.18 0.87 1.06
C LEU A 181 10.74 2.30 0.75
N VAL A 182 11.22 3.27 1.54
CA VAL A 182 10.93 4.69 1.33
C VAL A 182 11.48 5.15 -0.02
N ASP A 183 12.73 4.84 -0.36
CA ASP A 183 13.31 5.17 -1.66
C ASP A 183 12.52 4.54 -2.82
N GLY A 184 12.05 3.29 -2.65
CA GLY A 184 11.15 2.62 -3.59
C GLY A 184 9.83 3.35 -3.76
N TRP A 185 9.17 3.71 -2.65
CA TRP A 185 7.92 4.47 -2.62
C TRP A 185 8.03 5.81 -3.35
N TYR A 186 9.08 6.58 -3.06
CA TYR A 186 9.32 7.86 -3.75
C TYR A 186 9.63 7.68 -5.23
N ARG A 187 10.41 6.66 -5.60
CA ARG A 187 10.70 6.37 -7.01
C ARG A 187 9.41 6.09 -7.78
N ARG A 188 8.47 5.34 -7.20
CA ARG A 188 7.16 5.08 -7.81
C ARG A 188 6.37 6.37 -8.01
N GLY A 189 6.24 7.19 -6.96
CA GLY A 189 5.48 8.43 -7.13
C GLY A 189 6.14 9.48 -8.01
N PHE A 190 7.47 9.56 -8.07
CA PHE A 190 8.15 10.42 -9.04
C PHE A 190 7.92 9.97 -10.49
N ARG A 191 7.83 8.66 -10.74
CA ARG A 191 7.44 8.14 -12.06
C ARG A 191 6.00 8.55 -12.40
N THR A 192 5.05 8.37 -11.47
CA THR A 192 3.66 8.79 -11.65
C THR A 192 3.56 10.30 -11.90
N LEU A 193 4.33 11.11 -11.17
CA LEU A 193 4.40 12.55 -11.36
C LEU A 193 4.96 12.92 -12.73
N ALA A 194 6.00 12.24 -13.22
CA ALA A 194 6.57 12.48 -14.54
C ALA A 194 5.59 12.18 -15.67
N VAL A 195 4.84 11.06 -15.58
CA VAL A 195 3.76 10.73 -16.53
C VAL A 195 2.70 11.82 -16.53
N ARG A 196 2.30 12.29 -15.34
CA ARG A 196 1.30 13.36 -15.19
C ARG A 196 1.79 14.70 -15.75
N ALA A 197 3.05 15.05 -15.54
CA ALA A 197 3.65 16.26 -16.10
C ALA A 197 3.62 16.24 -17.63
N ALA A 198 3.93 15.10 -18.25
CA ALA A 198 3.81 14.93 -19.70
C ALA A 198 2.36 15.10 -20.18
N GLN A 199 1.39 14.46 -19.50
CA GLN A 199 -0.04 14.60 -19.84
C GLN A 199 -0.53 16.05 -19.72
N ILE A 200 -0.12 16.78 -18.68
CA ILE A 200 -0.47 18.19 -18.50
C ILE A 200 0.13 19.04 -19.63
N ALA A 201 1.38 18.78 -20.02
CA ALA A 201 2.01 19.49 -21.13
C ALA A 201 1.27 19.28 -22.47
N ASP A 202 0.66 18.12 -22.68
CA ASP A 202 -0.08 17.80 -23.91
C ASP A 202 -1.52 18.34 -23.93
N THR A 203 -2.15 18.51 -22.75
CA THR A 203 -3.61 18.74 -22.65
C THR A 203 -4.02 20.09 -22.06
N ALA A 204 -3.16 20.76 -21.30
CA ALA A 204 -3.51 22.02 -20.65
C ALA A 204 -3.42 23.23 -21.60
N GLU A 205 -4.19 24.26 -21.30
CA GLU A 205 -4.08 25.55 -21.97
C GLU A 205 -2.72 26.20 -21.66
N VAL A 206 -2.11 26.85 -22.67
CA VAL A 206 -0.76 27.44 -22.53
C VAL A 206 -0.69 28.47 -21.40
N ASP A 207 -1.78 29.22 -21.16
CA ASP A 207 -1.86 30.25 -20.12
C ASP A 207 -1.85 29.68 -18.70
N THR A 208 -2.28 28.43 -18.50
CA THR A 208 -2.31 27.76 -17.19
C THR A 208 -1.09 26.85 -16.95
N LEU A 209 -0.37 26.51 -18.01
CA LEU A 209 0.76 25.57 -17.97
C LEU A 209 1.85 25.99 -16.98
N ALA A 210 2.19 27.28 -16.92
CA ALA A 210 3.20 27.79 -15.99
C ALA A 210 2.81 27.58 -14.52
N GLY A 211 1.52 27.74 -14.18
CA GLY A 211 1.00 27.48 -12.84
C GLY A 211 1.10 26.01 -12.47
N HIS A 212 0.66 25.12 -13.36
CA HIS A 212 0.73 23.67 -13.12
C HIS A 212 2.17 23.17 -12.92
N LEU A 213 3.13 23.68 -13.71
CA LEU A 213 4.54 23.33 -13.54
C LEU A 213 5.12 23.85 -12.21
N ALA A 214 4.71 25.04 -11.76
CA ALA A 214 5.11 25.57 -10.47
C ALA A 214 4.59 24.70 -9.31
N ASP A 215 3.33 24.27 -9.38
CA ASP A 215 2.71 23.41 -8.37
C ASP A 215 3.38 22.03 -8.31
N LEU A 216 3.65 21.41 -9.46
CA LEU A 216 4.38 20.14 -9.56
C LEU A 216 5.78 20.26 -8.95
N THR A 217 6.49 21.34 -9.22
CA THR A 217 7.83 21.58 -8.67
C THR A 217 7.78 21.77 -7.15
N SER A 218 6.81 22.53 -6.64
CA SER A 218 6.60 22.71 -5.20
C SER A 218 6.30 21.38 -4.50
N HIS A 219 5.44 20.57 -5.11
CA HIS A 219 5.12 19.24 -4.64
C HIS A 219 6.36 18.33 -4.60
N GLN A 220 7.16 18.30 -5.67
CA GLN A 220 8.41 17.54 -5.73
C GLN A 220 9.39 17.97 -4.62
N GLN A 221 9.56 19.28 -4.39
CA GLN A 221 10.44 19.79 -3.35
C GLN A 221 9.96 19.46 -1.94
N ARG A 222 8.65 19.46 -1.69
CA ARG A 222 8.06 18.99 -0.42
C ARG A 222 8.33 17.49 -0.22
N ALA A 223 8.09 16.69 -1.26
CA ALA A 223 8.32 15.26 -1.27
C ALA A 223 9.79 14.90 -0.95
N GLU A 224 10.75 15.58 -1.60
CA GLU A 224 12.17 15.34 -1.37
C GLU A 224 12.63 15.73 0.03
N ARG A 225 12.18 16.89 0.55
CA ARG A 225 12.46 17.29 1.94
C ARG A 225 11.98 16.23 2.94
N ARG A 226 10.78 15.68 2.72
CA ARG A 226 10.25 14.59 3.54
C ARG A 226 11.08 13.32 3.43
N ARG A 227 11.47 12.92 2.22
CA ARG A 227 12.33 11.75 2.00
C ARG A 227 13.64 11.86 2.77
N LEU A 228 14.30 13.02 2.68
CA LEU A 228 15.55 13.28 3.38
C LEU A 228 15.36 13.26 4.91
N SER A 229 14.30 13.88 5.41
CA SER A 229 13.96 13.85 6.85
C SER A 229 13.80 12.41 7.37
N ILE A 230 13.05 11.57 6.65
CA ILE A 230 12.86 10.16 7.02
C ILE A 230 14.19 9.41 6.99
N ARG A 231 15.00 9.60 5.95
CA ARG A 231 16.32 8.96 5.85
C ARG A 231 17.25 9.36 6.98
N ASP A 232 17.27 10.64 7.34
CA ASP A 232 18.08 11.15 8.45
C ASP A 232 17.59 10.61 9.80
N ALA A 233 16.27 10.45 9.98
CA ALA A 233 15.71 9.79 11.15
C ALA A 233 16.16 8.32 11.24
N LEU A 234 16.02 7.56 10.15
CA LEU A 234 16.42 6.15 10.09
C LEU A 234 17.93 5.94 10.25
N ALA A 235 18.77 6.83 9.73
CA ALA A 235 20.22 6.73 9.83
C ALA A 235 20.77 6.97 11.26
N ARG A 236 19.93 7.50 12.16
CA ARG A 236 20.27 7.74 13.57
C ARG A 236 19.94 6.55 14.48
N LEU A 237 19.29 5.51 13.96
CA LEU A 237 18.90 4.28 14.65
C LEU A 237 19.95 3.18 14.44
#